data_AF-A0A1V5XAS3-F1
#
_entry.id   AF-A0A1V5XAS3-F1
#
_cell.length_a   1.000
_cell.length_b   1.000
_cell.length_c   1.000
_cell.angle_alpha   90.00
_cell.angle_beta   90.00
_cell.angle_gamma   90.00
#
_symmetry.space_group_name_H-M   'P 1'
#
loop_
_entity.id
_entity.type
_entity.pdbx_description
1 polymer ?
#
loop_
_entity_poly.entity_id
_entity_poly.type
_entity_poly.pdbx_seq_one_letter_code
_entity_poly.pdbx_strand_id
1 'polypeptide(L)'
;MTTVAYSLKKIQVLGVTRDFTTCECCGKSDLSKTIEILDTNSGVVLHFGATCAVKADKYDTLDAMKESKKEISKAVRKYDDRIKSAHIMTYKALVKFGKDSNGELIVAKCIIEDCFKKALNHIESGILIKGGFTYSL
;
A
#
# COMPACT_ATOMS: atom_id res chain seq x y z
N MET A 1 9.35 16.41 20.18
CA MET A 1 9.04 16.31 18.73
C MET A 1 7.76 17.09 18.51
N THR A 2 7.87 18.24 17.84
CA THR A 2 6.79 19.19 17.60
C THR A 2 5.80 18.62 16.60
N THR A 3 4.60 18.26 17.05
CA THR A 3 3.46 17.97 16.18
C THR A 3 3.02 19.28 15.55
N VAL A 4 3.25 19.45 14.26
CA VAL A 4 2.70 20.60 13.53
C VAL A 4 1.20 20.35 13.38
N ALA A 5 0.40 21.17 14.06
CA ALA A 5 -1.05 21.12 13.98
C ALA A 5 -1.48 21.74 12.65
N TYR A 6 -1.67 20.90 11.62
CA TYR A 6 -2.24 21.34 10.34
C TYR A 6 -3.78 21.23 10.41
N SER A 7 -4.48 22.35 10.22
CA SER A 7 -5.95 22.38 10.06
C SER A 7 -6.28 22.19 8.59
N LEU A 8 -6.91 21.07 8.24
CA LEU A 8 -7.19 20.76 6.84
C LEU A 8 -8.57 21.28 6.45
N LYS A 9 -8.55 22.39 5.70
CA LYS A 9 -9.74 23.06 5.17
C LYS A 9 -10.38 22.28 4.02
N LYS A 10 -9.56 21.91 3.03
CA LYS A 10 -10.02 21.27 1.79
C LYS A 10 -8.96 20.27 1.33
N ILE A 11 -9.32 19.00 1.38
CA ILE A 11 -8.39 17.93 1.08
C ILE A 11 -8.79 17.11 -0.13
N GLN A 12 -7.79 16.54 -0.78
CA GLN A 12 -7.92 15.58 -1.85
C GLN A 12 -7.12 14.33 -1.49
N VAL A 13 -7.76 13.16 -1.54
CA VAL A 13 -7.10 11.89 -1.28
C VAL A 13 -6.37 11.45 -2.55
N LEU A 14 -5.04 11.38 -2.50
CA LEU A 14 -4.22 10.94 -3.64
C LEU A 14 -4.20 9.41 -3.74
N GLY A 15 -4.09 8.71 -2.61
CA GLY A 15 -4.05 7.26 -2.60
C GLY A 15 -3.53 6.64 -1.31
N VAL A 16 -3.14 5.38 -1.43
CA VAL A 16 -2.50 4.60 -0.36
C VAL A 16 -1.11 4.21 -0.84
N THR A 17 -0.09 4.57 -0.07
CA THR A 17 1.31 4.22 -0.32
C THR A 17 1.89 3.44 0.86
N ARG A 18 3.02 2.77 0.61
CA ARG A 18 3.90 2.15 1.60
C ARG A 18 5.28 2.80 1.67
N ASP A 19 5.56 3.80 0.84
CA ASP A 19 6.87 4.47 0.79
C ASP A 19 7.18 5.19 2.12
N PHE A 20 6.12 5.67 2.79
CA PHE A 20 6.20 6.30 4.10
C PHE A 20 5.56 5.40 5.15
N THR A 21 6.30 5.08 6.22
CA THR A 21 5.82 4.22 7.32
C THR A 21 5.58 4.97 8.62
N THR A 22 5.75 6.29 8.62
CA THR A 22 5.58 7.17 9.79
C THR A 22 4.37 8.08 9.64
N CYS A 23 3.57 8.21 10.70
CA CYS A 23 2.37 9.05 10.71
C CYS A 23 2.75 10.48 11.12
N GLU A 24 2.45 11.46 10.28
CA GLU A 24 2.70 12.88 10.61
C GLU A 24 1.77 13.43 11.70
N CYS A 25 0.67 12.72 12.00
CA CYS A 25 -0.25 13.13 13.06
C CYS A 25 0.24 12.80 14.48
N CYS A 26 0.78 11.60 14.66
CA CYS A 26 1.08 11.06 15.99
C CYS A 26 2.52 10.54 16.12
N GLY A 27 3.32 10.63 15.06
CA GLY A 27 4.70 10.14 15.03
C GLY A 27 4.83 8.62 15.03
N LYS A 28 3.71 7.86 14.99
CA LYS A 28 3.77 6.39 15.01
C LYS A 28 4.48 5.88 13.76
N SER A 29 5.54 5.09 13.96
CA SER A 29 6.27 4.37 12.91
C SER A 29 5.66 3.00 12.62
N ASP A 30 6.20 2.30 11.63
CA ASP A 30 5.85 0.92 11.28
C ASP A 30 4.38 0.74 10.83
N LEU A 31 3.85 1.75 10.14
CA LEU A 31 2.53 1.70 9.54
C LEU A 31 2.52 0.71 8.38
N SER A 32 1.60 -0.25 8.42
CA SER A 32 1.40 -1.22 7.33
C SER A 32 0.90 -0.58 6.02
N LYS A 33 0.29 0.61 6.14
CA LYS A 33 -0.18 1.44 5.02
C LYS A 33 -0.35 2.89 5.47
N THR A 34 -0.03 3.79 4.55
CA THR A 34 -0.10 5.23 4.75
C THR A 34 -0.95 5.85 3.67
N ILE A 35 -1.75 6.83 4.05
CA ILE A 35 -2.69 7.53 3.18
C ILE A 35 -2.09 8.88 2.85
N GLU A 36 -2.05 9.16 1.56
CA GLU A 36 -1.56 10.43 1.02
C GLU A 36 -2.73 11.37 0.83
N ILE A 37 -2.64 12.51 1.50
CA ILE A 37 -3.66 13.55 1.48
C ILE A 37 -3.02 14.84 1.04
N LEU A 38 -3.50 15.40 -0.07
CA LEU A 38 -3.13 16.74 -0.51
C LEU A 38 -4.05 17.75 0.15
N ASP A 39 -3.48 18.71 0.88
CA ASP A 39 -4.20 19.92 1.25
C ASP A 39 -4.18 20.89 0.07
N THR A 40 -5.36 21.12 -0.52
CA THR A 40 -5.49 21.99 -1.69
C THR A 40 -5.30 23.47 -1.37
N ASN A 41 -5.26 23.88 -0.10
CA ASN A 41 -5.01 25.27 0.29
C ASN A 41 -3.52 25.57 0.42
N SER A 42 -2.77 24.68 1.07
CA SER A 42 -1.32 24.82 1.24
C SER A 42 -0.52 24.21 0.09
N GLY A 43 -1.11 23.33 -0.70
CA GLY A 43 -0.42 22.56 -1.73
C GLY A 43 0.50 21.47 -1.16
N VAL A 44 0.41 21.20 0.14
CA VAL A 44 1.28 20.23 0.83
C VAL A 44 0.64 18.85 0.82
N VAL A 45 1.43 17.84 0.47
CA VAL A 45 1.06 16.43 0.60
C VAL A 45 1.45 15.97 2.00
N LEU A 46 0.50 15.38 2.71
CA LEU A 46 0.66 14.86 4.05
C LEU A 46 0.43 13.35 4.09
N HIS A 47 1.13 12.70 5.01
CA HIS A 47 1.20 11.25 5.13
C HIS A 47 0.63 10.80 6.48
N PHE A 48 -0.53 10.16 6.44
CA PHE A 48 -1.23 9.72 7.64
C PHE A 48 -1.46 8.22 7.67
N GLY A 49 -1.36 7.61 8.86
CA GLY A 49 -1.89 6.27 9.06
C GLY A 49 -3.40 6.23 8.82
N ALA A 50 -3.93 5.11 8.32
CA ALA A 50 -5.34 4.98 7.94
C ALA A 50 -6.34 5.35 9.06
N THR A 51 -6.00 5.07 10.32
CA THR A 51 -6.83 5.45 11.49
C THR A 51 -6.76 6.94 11.80
N CYS A 52 -5.61 7.57 11.58
CA CYS A 52 -5.42 9.00 11.81
C CYS A 52 -6.03 9.83 10.67
N ALA A 53 -6.03 9.32 9.44
CA ALA A 53 -6.58 9.99 8.26
C ALA A 53 -8.09 10.25 8.35
N VAL A 54 -8.83 9.43 9.09
CA VAL A 54 -10.31 9.51 9.22
C VAL A 54 -10.80 10.23 10.47
N LYS A 55 -9.90 10.78 11.29
CA LYS A 55 -10.29 11.45 12.53
C LYS A 55 -10.89 12.83 12.25
N ALA A 56 -11.89 13.21 13.05
CA ALA A 56 -12.62 14.47 12.90
C ALA A 56 -11.79 15.72 13.22
N ASP A 57 -10.79 15.58 14.09
CA ASP A 57 -9.90 16.65 14.56
C ASP A 57 -9.03 17.26 13.45
N LYS A 58 -8.98 16.62 12.28
CA LYS A 58 -8.24 17.08 11.11
C LYS A 58 -9.03 17.98 10.18
N TYR A 59 -10.35 17.99 10.28
CA TYR A 59 -11.23 18.59 9.29
C TYR A 59 -11.96 19.79 9.89
N ASP A 60 -11.99 20.89 9.14
CA ASP A 60 -12.68 22.09 9.60
C ASP A 60 -14.21 21.93 9.63
N THR A 61 -14.77 21.04 8.80
CA THR A 61 -16.21 20.78 8.72
C THR A 61 -16.56 19.30 8.75
N LEU A 62 -17.73 18.97 9.30
CA LEU A 62 -18.25 17.59 9.33
C LEU A 62 -18.51 17.02 7.93
N ASP A 63 -18.91 17.87 6.98
CA ASP A 63 -19.20 17.43 5.61
C ASP A 63 -17.91 17.13 4.85
N ALA A 64 -16.86 17.95 5.02
CA ALA A 64 -15.53 17.64 4.50
C ALA A 64 -15.02 16.32 5.08
N MET A 65 -15.17 16.11 6.39
CA MET A 65 -14.78 14.86 7.04
C MET A 65 -15.51 13.65 6.46
N LYS A 66 -16.82 13.74 6.24
CA LYS A 66 -17.63 12.64 5.68
C LYS A 66 -17.20 12.29 4.25
N GLU A 67 -17.02 13.29 3.39
CA GLU A 67 -16.60 13.05 2.00
C GLU A 67 -15.21 12.44 1.96
N SER A 68 -14.25 13.02 2.69
CA SER A 68 -12.90 12.48 2.78
C SER A 68 -12.86 11.08 3.36
N LYS A 69 -13.64 10.79 4.40
CA LYS A 69 -13.74 9.44 4.96
C LYS A 69 -14.24 8.43 3.92
N LYS A 70 -15.18 8.82 3.06
CA LYS A 70 -15.70 7.99 1.98
C LYS A 70 -14.63 7.75 0.91
N GLU A 71 -13.89 8.78 0.52
CA GLU A 71 -12.76 8.66 -0.42
C GLU A 71 -11.63 7.78 0.13
N ILE A 72 -11.20 8.06 1.36
CA ILE A 72 -10.21 7.26 2.10
C ILE A 72 -10.65 5.80 2.15
N SER A 73 -11.89 5.54 2.55
CA SER A 73 -12.41 4.17 2.66
C SER A 73 -12.42 3.45 1.31
N LYS A 74 -12.77 4.15 0.22
CA LYS A 74 -12.70 3.60 -1.14
C LYS A 74 -11.26 3.29 -1.56
N ALA A 75 -10.32 4.19 -1.30
CA ALA A 75 -8.91 4.00 -1.63
C ALA A 75 -8.32 2.81 -0.87
N VAL A 76 -8.57 2.72 0.45
CA VAL A 76 -8.12 1.61 1.29
C VAL A 76 -8.72 0.29 0.84
N ARG A 77 -10.03 0.24 0.52
CA ARG A 77 -10.66 -0.99 0.01
C ARG A 77 -10.03 -1.45 -1.29
N LYS A 78 -9.87 -0.56 -2.27
CA LYS A 78 -9.22 -0.88 -3.55
C LYS A 78 -7.79 -1.41 -3.34
N TYR A 79 -7.04 -0.80 -2.41
CA TYR A 79 -5.70 -1.27 -2.07
C TYR A 79 -5.73 -2.67 -1.44
N ASP A 80 -6.57 -2.89 -0.43
CA ASP A 80 -6.69 -4.17 0.26
C ASP A 80 -7.18 -5.28 -0.70
N ASP A 81 -8.08 -4.99 -1.63
CA ASP A 81 -8.56 -5.93 -2.65
C ASP A 81 -7.45 -6.33 -3.64
N ARG A 82 -6.57 -5.40 -4.01
CA ARG A 82 -5.37 -5.70 -4.82
C ARG A 82 -4.41 -6.63 -4.07
N ILE A 83 -4.19 -6.38 -2.78
CA ILE A 83 -3.31 -7.23 -1.96
C ILE A 83 -3.92 -8.63 -1.78
N LYS A 84 -5.22 -8.72 -1.48
CA LYS A 84 -5.92 -10.00 -1.34
C LYS A 84 -5.94 -10.80 -2.63
N SER A 85 -6.25 -10.15 -3.77
CA SER A 85 -6.24 -10.83 -5.07
C SER A 85 -4.84 -11.34 -5.43
N ALA A 86 -3.80 -10.53 -5.20
CA ALA A 86 -2.41 -10.96 -5.36
C ALA A 86 -2.10 -12.17 -4.46
N HIS A 87 -2.46 -12.12 -3.17
CA HIS A 87 -2.24 -13.21 -2.22
C HIS A 87 -2.98 -14.51 -2.61
N ILE A 88 -4.20 -14.41 -3.10
CA ILE A 88 -4.97 -15.56 -3.60
C ILE A 88 -4.32 -16.14 -4.85
N MET A 89 -3.85 -15.30 -5.78
CA MET A 89 -3.17 -15.76 -6.99
C MET A 89 -1.85 -16.45 -6.66
N THR A 90 -1.05 -15.89 -5.76
CA THR A 90 0.21 -16.51 -5.32
C THR A 90 -0.05 -17.83 -4.61
N TYR A 91 -1.02 -17.88 -3.70
CA TYR A 91 -1.40 -19.13 -3.02
C TYR A 91 -1.86 -20.20 -4.02
N LYS A 92 -2.75 -19.85 -4.96
CA LYS A 92 -3.21 -20.78 -6.01
C LYS A 92 -2.06 -21.27 -6.90
N ALA A 93 -1.11 -20.39 -7.24
CA ALA A 93 0.06 -20.78 -8.01
C ALA A 93 0.92 -21.79 -7.23
N LEU A 94 1.21 -21.52 -5.95
CA LEU A 94 1.98 -22.43 -5.10
C LEU A 94 1.33 -23.82 -4.98
N VAL A 95 0.01 -23.88 -4.77
CA VAL A 95 -0.73 -25.15 -4.70
C VAL A 95 -0.74 -25.91 -6.04
N LYS A 96 -0.66 -25.19 -7.17
CA LYS A 96 -0.66 -25.78 -8.52
C LYS A 96 0.71 -26.31 -8.94
N PHE A 97 1.79 -25.65 -8.52
CA PHE A 97 3.17 -26.06 -8.84
C PHE A 97 3.77 -27.02 -7.82
N GLY A 98 3.16 -27.16 -6.64
CA GLY A 98 3.66 -28.02 -5.58
C GLY A 98 2.79 -29.25 -5.33
N LYS A 99 2.65 -30.14 -6.32
CA LYS A 99 2.15 -31.51 -6.06
C LYS A 99 3.02 -32.51 -6.79
N ASP A 100 3.60 -33.45 -6.05
CA ASP A 100 4.29 -34.60 -6.64
C ASP A 100 3.32 -35.74 -6.95
N SER A 101 3.86 -36.84 -7.48
CA SER A 101 3.13 -38.08 -7.77
C SER A 101 2.51 -38.76 -6.54
N ASN A 102 2.83 -38.31 -5.32
CA ASN A 102 2.29 -38.82 -4.06
C ASN A 102 1.29 -37.86 -3.40
N GLY A 103 1.04 -36.68 -4.00
CA GLY A 103 0.11 -35.67 -3.47
C GLY A 103 0.70 -34.76 -2.39
N GLU A 104 2.02 -34.80 -2.16
CA GLU A 104 2.71 -33.97 -1.17
C GLU A 104 3.20 -32.65 -1.78
N LEU A 105 3.24 -31.60 -0.94
CA LEU A 105 3.53 -30.24 -1.38
C LEU A 105 5.03 -30.02 -1.63
N ILE A 106 5.54 -30.49 -2.77
CA ILE A 106 6.94 -30.23 -3.14
C ILE A 106 7.09 -28.76 -3.53
N VAL A 107 8.17 -28.14 -3.08
CA VAL A 107 8.65 -26.79 -3.44
C VAL A 107 7.97 -25.61 -2.71
N ALA A 108 8.38 -25.37 -1.46
CA ALA A 108 8.18 -24.04 -0.85
C ALA A 108 9.37 -23.49 -0.06
N LYS A 109 10.55 -24.12 -0.08
CA LYS A 109 11.71 -23.61 0.69
C LYS A 109 12.84 -22.99 -0.16
N CYS A 110 13.24 -23.59 -1.29
CA CYS A 110 14.39 -23.07 -2.05
C CYS A 110 14.04 -22.02 -3.13
N ILE A 111 12.89 -22.09 -3.81
CA ILE A 111 12.60 -21.16 -4.91
C ILE A 111 12.01 -19.84 -4.41
N ILE A 112 11.29 -19.86 -3.28
CA ILE A 112 10.57 -18.67 -2.78
C ILE A 112 11.53 -17.61 -2.23
N GLU A 113 12.59 -17.98 -1.50
CA GLU A 113 13.51 -16.97 -0.96
C GLU A 113 14.31 -16.25 -2.04
N ASP A 114 14.78 -16.96 -3.07
CA ASP A 114 15.58 -16.35 -4.14
C ASP A 114 14.73 -15.61 -5.19
N CYS A 115 13.57 -16.12 -5.56
CA CYS A 115 12.68 -15.43 -6.51
C CYS A 115 11.99 -14.22 -5.88
N PHE A 116 11.64 -14.25 -4.59
CA PHE A 116 11.03 -13.10 -3.92
C PHE A 116 12.02 -11.94 -3.74
N LYS A 117 13.28 -12.23 -3.39
CA LYS A 117 14.36 -11.23 -3.34
C LYS A 117 14.66 -10.63 -4.71
N LYS A 118 14.71 -11.46 -5.77
CA LYS A 118 14.91 -10.95 -7.15
C LYS A 118 13.74 -10.10 -7.64
N ALA A 119 12.50 -10.51 -7.35
CA ALA A 119 11.31 -9.74 -7.76
C ALA A 119 11.22 -8.37 -7.07
N LEU A 120 11.61 -8.27 -5.80
CA LEU A 120 11.70 -7.00 -5.08
C LEU A 120 12.74 -6.04 -5.69
N ASN A 121 13.94 -6.53 -6.01
CA ASN A 121 15.00 -5.72 -6.65
C ASN A 121 14.63 -5.22 -8.06
N HIS A 122 13.79 -5.96 -8.79
CA HIS A 122 13.36 -5.56 -10.14
C HIS A 122 12.23 -4.51 -10.15
N ILE A 123 11.46 -4.39 -9.07
CA ILE A 123 10.45 -3.34 -8.91
C ILE A 123 11.12 -1.99 -8.62
N GLU A 124 12.24 -1.97 -7.90
CA GLU A 124 13.03 -0.77 -7.63
C GLU A 124 13.77 -0.23 -8.87
N SER A 125 13.96 -1.07 -9.90
CA SER A 125 14.74 -0.72 -11.11
C SER A 125 13.90 -0.51 -12.37
N GLY A 126 12.56 -0.56 -12.30
CA GLY A 126 11.68 -0.12 -13.39
C GLY A 126 11.72 -0.98 -14.66
N ILE A 127 12.06 -2.27 -14.57
CA ILE A 127 12.15 -3.16 -15.75
C ILE A 127 10.87 -3.99 -15.89
N LEU A 128 10.13 -3.77 -16.98
CA LEU A 128 8.94 -4.53 -17.38
C LEU A 128 9.36 -5.90 -17.95
N ILE A 129 8.97 -6.99 -17.28
CA ILE A 129 9.10 -8.34 -17.82
C ILE A 129 7.78 -8.75 -18.47
N LYS A 130 7.72 -8.78 -19.80
CA LYS A 130 6.70 -9.55 -20.54
C LYS A 130 7.31 -10.85 -21.02
N GLY A 131 6.72 -11.97 -20.61
CA GLY A 131 6.85 -13.24 -21.33
C GLY A 131 8.20 -13.96 -21.24
N GLY A 132 8.92 -13.87 -20.11
CA GLY A 132 9.99 -14.83 -19.81
C GLY A 132 11.23 -14.76 -20.70
N PHE A 133 11.47 -13.67 -21.42
CA PHE A 133 12.73 -13.42 -22.11
C PHE A 133 13.26 -12.03 -21.77
N THR A 134 14.48 -11.98 -21.24
CA THR A 134 15.26 -10.77 -21.02
C THR A 134 15.85 -10.33 -22.35
N TYR A 135 15.57 -9.10 -22.78
CA TYR A 135 16.34 -8.43 -23.82
C TYR A 135 17.15 -7.30 -23.18
N SER A 136 18.46 -7.28 -23.44
CA SER A 136 19.32 -6.12 -23.21
C SER A 136 19.22 -5.20 -24.43
N LEU A 137 19.09 -3.89 -24.18
CA LEU A 137 19.48 -2.86 -25.16
C LEU A 137 21.00 -2.87 -25.34
#